data_AF-A0A6A8FIU0-F1
#
_entry.id   AF-A0A6A8FIU0-F1
#
_cell.length_a   1.000
_cell.length_b   1.000
_cell.length_c   1.000
_cell.angle_alpha   90.00
_cell.angle_beta   90.00
_cell.angle_gamma   90.00
#
_symmetry.space_group_name_H-M   'P 1'
#
loop_
_entity.id
_entity.type
_entity.pdbx_description
1 polymer ?
#
loop_
_entity_poly.entity_id
_entity_poly.type
_entity_poly.pdbx_seq_one_letter_code
_entity_poly.pdbx_strand_id
1 'polypeptide(L)'
;MNISEMGISSEVVDANFFYIDIVGLSNPLLSVTKQREKIENLFGIVKSCDAFKSDDMKIHLPTGDGMVIGFLLNPQLPLELGTQLHRKLRLYNRSKESPDDFIGVRIGLSSGPVFAVNDIKNNQNFWGPGIILARRVMEMGDNWHILIADVLAEKLIPLRGEYKKIIKSIGSYNIKHGQAIRLYSAYSNEFGNPEPPPKRDLVAI
;
A
#
# COMPACT_ATOMS: atom_id res chain seq x y z
N MET A 1 17.71 3.28 10.24
CA MET A 1 18.31 2.11 10.91
C MET A 1 18.14 0.93 10.00
N ASN A 2 19.25 0.28 9.67
CA ASN A 2 19.26 -0.99 8.95
C ASN A 2 18.86 -2.10 9.94
N ILE A 3 18.09 -3.11 9.53
CA ILE A 3 17.66 -4.18 10.45
C ILE A 3 18.87 -4.96 10.99
N SER A 4 19.99 -4.95 10.24
CA SER A 4 21.27 -5.46 10.71
C SER A 4 21.88 -4.68 11.89
N GLU A 5 21.64 -3.36 12.00
CA GLU A 5 22.07 -2.54 13.15
C GLU A 5 21.24 -2.84 14.41
N MET A 6 20.12 -3.55 14.24
CA MET A 6 19.20 -3.93 15.30
C MET A 6 19.42 -5.37 15.79
N GLY A 7 20.50 -6.03 15.34
CA GLY A 7 20.86 -7.40 15.72
C GLY A 7 20.03 -8.50 15.04
N ILE A 8 19.10 -8.13 14.17
CA ILE A 8 18.24 -9.06 13.44
C ILE A 8 18.96 -9.41 12.14
N SER A 9 19.86 -10.39 12.23
CA SER A 9 20.62 -10.89 11.09
C SER A 9 20.16 -12.32 10.81
N SER A 10 19.61 -12.56 9.62
CA SER A 10 19.09 -13.83 9.08
C SER A 10 17.68 -14.30 9.49
N GLU A 11 16.99 -13.59 10.37
CA GLU A 11 15.69 -14.03 10.87
C GLU A 11 14.51 -13.52 10.04
N VAL A 12 13.52 -14.38 9.89
CA VAL A 12 12.20 -14.05 9.36
C VAL A 12 11.52 -13.10 10.34
N VAL A 13 11.11 -11.92 9.89
CA VAL A 13 10.33 -10.96 10.69
C VAL A 13 8.92 -10.82 10.12
N ASP A 14 7.93 -10.73 11.01
CA ASP A 14 6.58 -10.33 10.61
C ASP A 14 6.51 -8.83 10.43
N ALA A 15 5.86 -8.38 9.36
CA ALA A 15 5.59 -6.98 9.12
C ALA A 15 4.20 -6.76 8.53
N ASN A 16 3.73 -5.52 8.64
CA ASN A 16 2.45 -5.05 8.14
C ASN A 16 2.70 -4.09 6.98
N PHE A 17 2.23 -4.44 5.80
CA PHE A 17 2.62 -3.81 4.56
C PHE A 17 1.57 -2.82 4.07
N PHE A 18 2.07 -1.67 3.63
CA PHE A 18 1.38 -0.68 2.82
C PHE A 18 2.03 -0.69 1.44
N TYR A 19 1.32 -1.16 0.42
CA TYR A 19 1.77 -1.12 -0.98
C TYR A 19 0.93 -0.12 -1.74
N ILE A 20 1.56 0.78 -2.49
CA ILE A 20 0.87 1.82 -3.26
C ILE A 20 1.43 1.95 -4.66
N ASP A 21 0.56 2.31 -5.59
CA ASP A 21 0.89 2.66 -6.97
C ASP A 21 0.06 3.88 -7.44
N ILE A 22 0.63 4.69 -8.34
CA ILE A 22 -0.05 5.82 -8.96
C ILE A 22 -0.82 5.32 -10.19
N VAL A 23 -2.14 5.49 -10.17
CA VAL A 23 -3.00 5.02 -11.26
C VAL A 23 -2.73 5.83 -12.53
N GLY A 24 -2.37 5.12 -13.61
CA GLY A 24 -2.17 5.71 -14.93
C GLY A 24 -0.87 6.48 -15.10
N LEU A 25 0.12 6.32 -14.21
CA LEU A 25 1.38 7.06 -14.29
C LEU A 25 2.13 6.80 -15.59
N SER A 26 2.21 5.54 -16.01
CA SER A 26 2.90 5.10 -17.23
C SER A 26 2.14 5.40 -18.54
N ASN A 27 1.13 6.29 -18.51
CA ASN A 27 0.42 6.71 -19.72
C ASN A 27 1.39 7.47 -20.66
N PRO A 28 1.57 7.02 -21.92
CA PRO A 28 2.51 7.65 -22.86
C PRO A 28 2.14 9.09 -23.23
N LEU A 29 0.89 9.51 -22.99
CA LEU A 29 0.46 10.90 -23.18
C LEU A 29 0.97 11.84 -22.07
N LEU A 30 1.40 11.29 -20.94
CA LEU A 30 1.95 12.06 -19.82
C LEU A 30 3.46 12.22 -19.99
N SER A 31 3.96 13.46 -20.02
CA SER A 31 5.39 13.72 -20.15
C SER A 31 6.18 13.10 -19.00
N VAL A 32 7.42 12.68 -19.26
CA VAL A 32 8.31 12.11 -18.23
C VAL A 32 8.51 13.09 -17.06
N THR A 33 8.56 14.39 -17.33
CA THR A 33 8.62 15.43 -16.30
C THR A 33 7.39 15.38 -15.39
N LYS A 34 6.17 15.32 -15.96
CA LYS A 34 4.93 15.20 -15.17
C LYS A 34 4.88 13.88 -14.39
N GLN A 35 5.33 12.77 -14.97
CA GLN A 35 5.42 11.49 -14.27
C GLN A 35 6.31 11.62 -13.03
N ARG A 36 7.50 12.20 -13.18
CA ARG A 36 8.43 12.45 -12.06
C ARG A 36 7.82 13.35 -10.99
N GLU A 37 7.19 14.46 -11.40
CA GLU A 37 6.53 15.39 -10.47
C GLU A 37 5.42 14.71 -9.66
N LYS A 38 4.63 13.82 -10.26
CA LYS A 38 3.62 13.04 -9.54
C LYS A 38 4.24 12.13 -8.49
N ILE A 39 5.33 11.43 -8.81
CA ILE A 39 6.06 10.58 -7.85
C ILE A 39 6.59 11.42 -6.69
N GLU A 40 7.29 12.52 -6.99
CA GLU A 40 7.88 13.41 -5.98
C GLU A 40 6.81 14.00 -5.04
N ASN A 41 5.67 14.44 -5.61
CA ASN A 41 4.54 14.94 -4.85
C ASN A 41 3.90 13.86 -3.97
N LEU A 42 3.68 12.64 -4.52
CA LEU A 42 3.18 11.52 -3.72
C LEU A 42 4.09 11.26 -2.53
N PHE A 43 5.41 11.20 -2.75
CA PHE A 43 6.39 10.92 -1.71
C PHE A 43 6.41 12.04 -0.65
N GLY A 44 6.30 13.30 -1.05
CA GLY A 44 6.16 14.43 -0.14
C GLY A 44 4.91 14.32 0.74
N ILE A 45 3.77 13.94 0.16
CA ILE A 45 2.51 13.79 0.90
C ILE A 45 2.60 12.60 1.87
N VAL A 46 3.14 11.45 1.44
CA VAL A 46 3.38 10.29 2.31
C VAL A 46 4.25 10.68 3.51
N LYS A 47 5.38 11.36 3.28
CA LYS A 47 6.26 11.86 4.35
C LYS A 47 5.57 12.82 5.31
N SER A 48 4.51 13.50 4.88
CA SER A 48 3.73 14.41 5.72
C SER A 48 2.67 13.71 6.59
N CYS A 49 2.42 12.42 6.38
CA CYS A 49 1.44 11.64 7.16
C CYS A 49 2.03 11.22 8.52
N ASP A 50 1.23 11.33 9.58
CA ASP A 50 1.68 11.01 10.94
C ASP A 50 1.95 9.51 11.10
N ALA A 51 1.18 8.66 10.41
CA ALA A 51 1.43 7.22 10.40
C ALA A 51 2.83 6.89 9.82
N PHE A 52 3.30 7.65 8.83
CA PHE A 52 4.65 7.50 8.28
C PHE A 52 5.73 8.02 9.24
N LYS A 53 5.45 9.11 9.96
CA LYS A 53 6.36 9.73 10.93
C LYS A 53 6.44 9.01 12.27
N SER A 54 5.58 8.02 12.50
CA SER A 54 5.58 7.20 13.72
C SER A 54 6.98 6.65 14.04
N ASP A 55 7.24 6.32 15.30
CA ASP A 55 8.53 5.72 15.71
C ASP A 55 8.62 4.21 15.40
N ASP A 56 7.68 3.67 14.63
CA ASP A 56 7.69 2.27 14.19
C ASP A 56 8.93 1.98 13.34
N MET A 57 9.50 0.79 13.50
CA MET A 57 10.58 0.30 12.67
C MET A 57 10.02 0.00 11.27
N LYS A 58 10.58 0.66 10.24
CA LYS A 58 10.04 0.60 8.88
C LYS A 58 11.01 0.02 7.87
N ILE A 59 10.45 -0.78 6.97
CA ILE A 59 11.06 -1.19 5.70
C ILE A 59 10.55 -0.24 4.61
N HIS A 60 11.45 0.28 3.75
CA HIS A 60 11.07 1.12 2.61
C HIS A 60 11.68 0.58 1.32
N LEU A 61 10.84 0.24 0.34
CA LEU A 61 11.32 -0.20 -0.96
C LEU A 61 10.59 0.55 -2.08
N PRO A 62 11.31 1.23 -3.00
CA PRO A 62 10.69 1.81 -4.19
C PRO A 62 10.29 0.71 -5.18
N THR A 63 9.17 0.90 -5.88
CA THR A 63 8.64 -0.10 -6.83
C THR A 63 8.61 0.41 -8.27
N GLY A 64 9.18 1.59 -8.53
CA GLY A 64 9.19 2.28 -9.83
C GLY A 64 8.29 3.52 -9.80
N ASP A 65 6.99 3.29 -9.96
CA ASP A 65 5.89 4.27 -9.94
C ASP A 65 5.18 4.37 -8.57
N GLY A 66 5.59 3.53 -7.62
CA GLY A 66 5.02 3.44 -6.30
C GLY A 66 6.05 3.20 -5.19
N MET A 67 5.56 2.71 -4.06
CA MET A 67 6.40 2.31 -2.94
C MET A 67 5.74 1.20 -2.13
N VAL A 68 6.55 0.50 -1.35
CA VAL A 68 6.07 -0.33 -0.25
C VAL A 68 6.73 0.08 1.06
N ILE A 69 5.91 0.11 2.11
CA ILE A 69 6.33 0.38 3.48
C ILE A 69 5.90 -0.81 4.34
N GLY A 70 6.84 -1.43 5.05
CA GLY A 70 6.56 -2.47 6.04
C GLY A 70 6.71 -1.90 7.45
N PHE A 71 5.67 -1.99 8.27
CA PHE A 71 5.66 -1.59 9.68
C PHE A 71 5.79 -2.84 10.56
N LEU A 72 6.83 -2.90 11.38
CA LEU A 72 7.21 -4.14 12.08
C LEU A 72 6.47 -4.32 13.40
N LEU A 73 5.94 -3.26 14.02
CA LEU A 73 5.36 -3.35 15.36
C LEU A 73 3.85 -3.12 15.35
N ASN A 74 3.36 -2.02 14.76
CA ASN A 74 1.97 -1.63 14.86
C ASN A 74 1.16 -1.99 13.59
N PRO A 75 0.20 -2.94 13.68
CA PRO A 75 -0.60 -3.37 12.53
C PRO A 75 -1.59 -2.33 12.02
N GLN A 76 -1.89 -1.27 12.79
CA GLN A 76 -2.83 -0.21 12.39
C GLN A 76 -2.22 0.79 11.40
N LEU A 77 -0.89 0.96 11.42
CA LEU A 77 -0.19 2.00 10.66
C LEU A 77 -0.40 1.92 9.14
N PRO A 78 -0.45 0.75 8.47
CA PRO A 78 -0.78 0.69 7.05
C PRO A 78 -2.15 1.29 6.73
N LEU A 79 -3.18 0.98 7.53
CA LEU A 79 -4.51 1.52 7.33
C LEU A 79 -4.55 3.03 7.63
N GLU A 80 -3.97 3.44 8.76
CA GLU A 80 -3.89 4.86 9.13
C GLU A 80 -3.17 5.68 8.05
N LEU A 81 -2.05 5.17 7.52
CA LEU A 81 -1.33 5.80 6.41
C LEU A 81 -2.21 5.94 5.17
N GLY A 82 -2.91 4.88 4.76
CA GLY A 82 -3.82 4.95 3.61
C GLY A 82 -4.93 5.97 3.78
N THR A 83 -5.56 6.02 4.96
CA THR A 83 -6.63 7.00 5.22
C THR A 83 -6.12 8.45 5.25
N GLN A 84 -4.97 8.70 5.89
CA GLN A 84 -4.35 10.03 5.94
C GLN A 84 -3.89 10.49 4.56
N LEU A 85 -3.27 9.59 3.79
CA LEU A 85 -2.81 9.87 2.43
C LEU A 85 -3.98 10.24 1.51
N HIS A 86 -5.07 9.46 1.53
CA HIS A 86 -6.24 9.78 0.72
C HIS A 86 -6.84 11.15 1.05
N ARG A 87 -6.98 11.50 2.34
CA ARG A 87 -7.46 12.83 2.74
C ARG A 87 -6.58 13.95 2.19
N LYS A 88 -5.25 13.81 2.34
CA LYS A 88 -4.29 14.81 1.84
C LYS A 88 -4.26 14.90 0.32
N LEU A 89 -4.33 13.77 -0.39
CA LEU A 89 -4.41 13.74 -1.86
C LEU A 89 -5.68 14.41 -2.37
N ARG A 90 -6.83 14.26 -1.69
CA ARG A 90 -8.05 14.97 -2.07
C ARG A 90 -7.88 16.49 -1.95
N LEU A 91 -7.23 16.97 -0.89
CA LEU A 91 -6.92 18.40 -0.74
C LEU A 91 -5.94 18.88 -1.81
N TYR A 92 -4.87 18.12 -2.06
CA TYR A 92 -3.90 18.40 -3.12
C TYR A 92 -4.56 18.48 -4.49
N ASN A 93 -5.40 17.51 -4.87
CA ASN A 93 -6.05 17.49 -6.18
C ASN A 93 -7.08 18.62 -6.34
N ARG A 94 -7.75 19.05 -5.26
CA ARG A 94 -8.66 20.21 -5.30
C ARG A 94 -7.95 21.52 -5.63
N SER A 95 -6.65 21.63 -5.34
CA SER A 95 -5.87 22.82 -5.65
C SER A 95 -5.21 22.76 -7.04
N LYS A 96 -5.53 21.75 -7.87
CA LYS A 96 -4.97 21.60 -9.21
C LYS A 96 -5.97 22.08 -10.26
N GLU A 97 -5.45 22.81 -11.23
CA GLU A 97 -6.25 23.35 -12.34
C GLU A 97 -6.42 22.31 -13.46
N SER A 98 -5.40 21.50 -13.71
CA SER A 98 -5.42 20.48 -14.74
C SER A 98 -5.68 19.07 -14.17
N PRO A 99 -6.59 18.28 -14.79
CA PRO A 99 -6.75 16.87 -14.46
C PRO A 99 -5.47 16.05 -14.60
N ASP A 100 -4.56 16.46 -15.51
CA ASP A 100 -3.26 15.81 -15.69
C ASP A 100 -2.37 15.93 -14.46
N ASP A 101 -2.63 16.87 -13.55
CA ASP A 101 -1.86 17.05 -12.31
C ASP A 101 -2.46 16.26 -11.15
N PHE A 102 -3.66 15.68 -11.32
CA PHE A 102 -4.33 14.93 -10.27
C PHE A 102 -3.59 13.63 -9.99
N ILE A 103 -3.31 13.35 -8.74
CA ILE A 103 -2.69 12.10 -8.31
C ILE A 103 -3.80 11.18 -7.82
N GLY A 104 -4.06 10.13 -8.60
CA GLY A 104 -4.87 8.99 -8.21
C GLY A 104 -3.98 7.84 -7.77
N VAL A 105 -4.37 7.12 -6.72
CA VAL A 105 -3.58 6.01 -6.18
C VAL A 105 -4.44 4.80 -5.92
N ARG A 106 -3.83 3.62 -5.90
CA ARG A 106 -4.43 2.37 -5.43
C ARG A 106 -3.54 1.75 -4.38
N ILE A 107 -4.14 1.27 -3.30
CA ILE A 107 -3.42 0.81 -2.11
C ILE A 107 -3.82 -0.63 -1.81
N GLY A 108 -2.83 -1.47 -1.52
CA GLY A 108 -3.01 -2.83 -1.03
C GLY A 108 -2.30 -3.03 0.30
N LEU A 109 -3.04 -3.57 1.27
CA LEU A 109 -2.58 -3.82 2.62
C LEU A 109 -2.56 -5.32 2.92
N SER A 110 -1.51 -5.77 3.61
CA SER A 110 -1.36 -7.16 4.03
C SER A 110 -0.44 -7.23 5.25
N SER A 111 -0.31 -8.42 5.84
CA SER A 111 0.72 -8.71 6.84
C SER A 111 1.32 -10.09 6.60
N GLY A 112 2.53 -10.30 7.08
CA GLY A 112 3.13 -11.62 7.12
C GLY A 112 4.65 -11.59 7.16
N PRO A 113 5.27 -12.77 7.09
CA PRO A 113 6.71 -12.88 7.24
C PRO A 113 7.45 -12.32 6.02
N VAL A 114 8.60 -11.73 6.29
CA VAL A 114 9.61 -11.35 5.30
C VAL A 114 11.00 -11.70 5.81
N PHE A 115 11.90 -11.94 4.87
CA PHE A 115 13.30 -12.16 5.11
C PHE A 115 14.11 -11.05 4.43
N ALA A 116 15.18 -10.62 5.09
CA ALA A 116 16.13 -9.68 4.52
C ALA A 116 16.93 -10.36 3.41
N VAL A 117 17.05 -9.70 2.26
CA VAL A 117 17.88 -10.11 1.13
C VAL A 117 18.73 -8.94 0.69
N ASN A 118 20.01 -9.16 0.40
CA ASN A 118 20.86 -8.10 -0.13
C ASN A 118 20.75 -8.07 -1.65
N ASP A 119 20.62 -6.87 -2.22
CA ASP A 119 20.71 -6.69 -3.67
C ASP A 119 22.16 -6.78 -4.17
N ILE A 120 22.37 -6.68 -5.48
CA ILE A 120 23.70 -6.71 -6.11
C ILE A 120 24.64 -5.57 -5.66
N LYS A 121 24.10 -4.51 -5.02
CA LYS A 121 24.84 -3.38 -4.47
C LYS A 121 24.98 -3.48 -2.94
N ASN A 122 24.64 -4.62 -2.34
CA ASN A 122 24.58 -4.85 -0.89
C ASN A 122 23.61 -3.93 -0.14
N ASN A 123 22.61 -3.35 -0.80
CA ASN A 123 21.51 -2.71 -0.10
C ASN A 123 20.56 -3.78 0.45
N GLN A 124 20.14 -3.60 1.70
CA GLN A 124 19.16 -4.49 2.31
C GLN A 124 17.78 -4.28 1.68
N ASN A 125 17.20 -5.36 1.19
CA ASN A 125 15.87 -5.47 0.60
C ASN A 125 15.09 -6.56 1.35
N PHE A 126 13.81 -6.72 1.06
CA PHE A 126 12.93 -7.65 1.75
C PHE A 126 12.09 -8.43 0.77
N TRP A 127 11.97 -9.73 1.05
CA TRP A 127 11.14 -10.64 0.27
C TRP A 127 10.35 -11.55 1.19
N GLY A 128 9.15 -11.94 0.77
CA GLY A 128 8.32 -12.84 1.56
C GLY A 128 6.84 -12.81 1.18
N PRO A 129 6.03 -13.74 1.73
CA PRO A 129 4.61 -13.83 1.42
C PRO A 129 3.82 -12.56 1.77
N GLY A 130 4.18 -11.85 2.84
CA GLY A 130 3.46 -10.64 3.27
C GLY A 130 3.52 -9.51 2.23
N ILE A 131 4.73 -9.17 1.75
CA ILE A 131 4.97 -8.15 0.73
C ILE A 131 4.40 -8.54 -0.64
N ILE A 132 4.52 -9.82 -1.02
CA ILE A 132 3.96 -10.34 -2.28
C ILE A 132 2.43 -10.24 -2.27
N LEU A 133 1.80 -10.59 -1.14
CA LEU A 133 0.35 -10.50 -0.99
C LEU A 133 -0.12 -9.04 -1.03
N ALA A 134 0.56 -8.11 -0.37
CA ALA A 134 0.22 -6.68 -0.41
C ALA A 134 0.23 -6.14 -1.85
N ARG A 135 1.24 -6.51 -2.65
CA ARG A 135 1.30 -6.16 -4.08
C ARG A 135 0.10 -6.70 -4.85
N ARG A 136 -0.22 -8.00 -4.68
CA ARG A 136 -1.36 -8.64 -5.38
C ARG A 136 -2.69 -7.98 -5.00
N VAL A 137 -2.86 -7.66 -3.72
CA VAL A 137 -4.03 -6.93 -3.20
C VAL A 137 -4.13 -5.55 -3.87
N MET A 138 -3.01 -4.82 -3.97
CA MET A 138 -2.96 -3.53 -4.64
C MET A 138 -3.31 -3.64 -6.14
N GLU A 139 -2.77 -4.64 -6.85
CA GLU A 139 -2.99 -4.85 -8.29
C GLU A 139 -4.47 -5.06 -8.67
N MET A 140 -5.27 -5.62 -7.75
CA MET A 140 -6.72 -5.75 -7.93
C MET A 140 -7.45 -4.41 -7.79
N GLY A 141 -6.87 -3.45 -7.07
CA GLY A 141 -7.45 -2.13 -6.86
C GLY A 141 -7.53 -1.29 -8.14
N ASP A 142 -8.59 -0.50 -8.19
CA ASP A 142 -8.70 0.68 -9.06
C ASP A 142 -8.42 1.97 -8.28
N ASN A 143 -8.49 3.12 -8.95
CA ASN A 143 -8.27 4.43 -8.35
C ASN A 143 -9.05 4.62 -7.03
N TRP A 144 -8.37 5.22 -6.06
CA TRP A 144 -8.83 5.48 -4.70
C TRP A 144 -9.18 4.27 -3.85
N HIS A 145 -8.84 3.04 -4.28
CA HIS A 145 -9.03 1.88 -3.42
C HIS A 145 -7.99 1.80 -2.29
N ILE A 146 -8.48 1.37 -1.11
CA ILE A 146 -7.65 0.79 -0.05
C ILE A 146 -8.16 -0.64 0.15
N LEU A 147 -7.49 -1.61 -0.47
CA LEU A 147 -7.83 -3.02 -0.31
C LEU A 147 -6.97 -3.66 0.78
N ILE A 148 -7.55 -4.58 1.54
CA ILE A 148 -6.91 -5.26 2.66
C ILE A 148 -7.10 -6.77 2.51
N ALA A 149 -6.01 -7.53 2.61
CA ALA A 149 -6.08 -8.98 2.76
C ALA A 149 -6.69 -9.37 4.12
N ASP A 150 -7.39 -10.49 4.16
CA ASP A 150 -7.90 -11.13 5.37
C ASP A 150 -6.90 -11.19 6.53
N VAL A 151 -5.66 -11.61 6.27
CA VAL A 151 -4.59 -11.74 7.29
C VAL A 151 -4.34 -10.47 8.10
N LEU A 152 -4.64 -9.28 7.55
CA LEU A 152 -4.55 -8.01 8.25
C LEU A 152 -5.93 -7.50 8.68
N ALA A 153 -6.95 -7.61 7.81
CA ALA A 153 -8.30 -7.14 8.12
C ALA A 153 -8.87 -7.81 9.37
N GLU A 154 -8.68 -9.12 9.51
CA GLU A 154 -9.16 -9.90 10.66
C GLU A 154 -8.43 -9.54 11.96
N LYS A 155 -7.18 -9.02 11.87
CA LYS A 155 -6.46 -8.45 13.01
C LYS A 155 -6.98 -7.06 13.38
N LEU A 156 -7.35 -6.24 12.39
CA LEU A 156 -7.75 -4.85 12.60
C LEU A 156 -9.18 -4.73 13.12
N ILE A 157 -10.15 -5.40 12.50
CA ILE A 157 -11.59 -5.25 12.80
C ILE A 157 -11.91 -5.36 14.31
N PRO A 158 -11.31 -6.30 15.08
CA PRO A 158 -11.58 -6.42 16.51
C PRO A 158 -10.96 -5.32 17.39
N LEU A 159 -9.93 -4.62 16.91
CA LEU A 159 -9.19 -3.65 17.74
C LEU A 159 -10.04 -2.45 18.14
N ARG A 160 -10.91 -1.98 17.23
CA ARG A 160 -11.72 -0.78 17.45
C ARG A 160 -13.06 -0.84 16.74
N GLY A 161 -14.10 -0.31 17.38
CA GLY A 161 -15.47 -0.32 16.85
C GLY A 161 -15.63 0.44 15.53
N GLU A 162 -14.84 1.48 15.29
CA GLU A 162 -14.84 2.23 14.04
C GLU A 162 -14.33 1.42 12.85
N TYR A 163 -13.41 0.46 13.06
CA TYR A 163 -12.86 -0.36 11.97
C TYR A 163 -13.92 -1.26 11.34
N LYS A 164 -14.85 -1.79 12.14
CA LYS A 164 -16.02 -2.52 11.61
C LYS A 164 -16.92 -1.65 10.73
N LYS A 165 -16.92 -0.32 10.92
CA LYS A 165 -17.71 0.63 10.12
C LYS A 165 -17.04 0.95 8.79
N ILE A 166 -15.71 0.99 8.73
CA ILE A 166 -14.97 1.41 7.53
C ILE A 166 -14.36 0.24 6.73
N ILE A 167 -14.08 -0.90 7.35
CA ILE A 167 -13.54 -2.10 6.69
C ILE A 167 -14.70 -3.03 6.34
N LYS A 168 -14.96 -3.22 5.05
CA LYS A 168 -16.07 -4.05 4.54
C LYS A 168 -15.53 -5.19 3.71
N SER A 169 -16.00 -6.41 3.99
CA SER A 169 -15.66 -7.55 3.13
C SER A 169 -16.28 -7.35 1.75
N ILE A 170 -15.50 -7.62 0.71
CA ILE A 170 -15.92 -7.54 -0.70
C ILE A 170 -15.90 -8.92 -1.38
N GLY A 171 -15.73 -9.99 -0.60
CA GLY A 171 -15.74 -11.38 -1.08
C GLY A 171 -14.36 -11.97 -1.33
N SER A 172 -14.35 -13.16 -1.94
CA SER A 172 -13.14 -13.90 -2.29
C SER A 172 -12.72 -13.63 -3.72
N TYR A 173 -11.42 -13.38 -3.92
CA TYR A 173 -10.82 -13.11 -5.21
C TYR A 173 -9.71 -14.13 -5.48
N ASN A 174 -9.66 -14.63 -6.71
CA ASN A 174 -8.58 -15.49 -7.16
C ASN A 174 -7.35 -14.63 -7.47
N ILE A 175 -6.21 -15.01 -6.92
CA ILE A 175 -4.91 -14.43 -7.21
C ILE A 175 -4.04 -15.42 -7.99
N LYS A 176 -2.87 -14.96 -8.46
CA LYS A 176 -1.91 -15.79 -9.20
C LYS A 176 -1.69 -17.15 -8.50
N HIS A 177 -1.59 -18.21 -9.31
CA HIS A 177 -1.43 -19.62 -8.91
C HIS A 177 -2.65 -20.27 -8.22
N GLY A 178 -3.86 -19.80 -8.49
CA GLY A 178 -5.09 -20.49 -8.05
C GLY A 178 -5.38 -20.37 -6.55
N GLN A 179 -4.69 -19.48 -5.85
CA GLN A 179 -5.03 -19.14 -4.47
C GLN A 179 -6.24 -18.20 -4.46
N ALA A 180 -7.20 -18.45 -3.58
CA ALA A 180 -8.28 -17.52 -3.29
C ALA A 180 -7.99 -16.79 -1.98
N ILE A 181 -8.09 -15.45 -1.98
CA ILE A 181 -7.96 -14.64 -0.77
C ILE A 181 -9.25 -13.89 -0.53
N ARG A 182 -9.63 -13.73 0.74
CA ARG A 182 -10.75 -12.87 1.09
C ARG A 182 -10.25 -11.43 1.18
N LEU A 183 -10.94 -10.54 0.48
CA LEU A 183 -10.61 -9.13 0.44
C LEU A 183 -11.60 -8.29 1.21
N TYR A 184 -11.09 -7.17 1.68
CA TYR A 184 -11.86 -6.11 2.30
C TYR A 184 -11.51 -4.79 1.62
N SER A 185 -12.48 -3.90 1.47
CA SER A 185 -12.25 -2.51 1.09
C SER A 185 -12.40 -1.63 2.34
N ALA A 186 -11.46 -0.72 2.56
CA ALA A 186 -11.56 0.30 3.59
C ALA A 186 -11.97 1.65 2.98
N TYR A 187 -13.14 2.15 3.37
CA TYR A 187 -13.66 3.41 2.84
C TYR A 187 -14.56 4.17 3.82
N SER A 188 -14.72 5.46 3.54
CA SER A 188 -15.67 6.37 4.15
C SER A 188 -15.96 7.52 3.17
N ASN A 189 -16.67 8.55 3.61
CA ASN A 189 -16.86 9.78 2.82
C ASN A 189 -15.54 10.53 2.54
N GLU A 190 -14.49 10.27 3.31
CA GLU A 190 -13.23 11.02 3.24
C GLU A 190 -12.09 10.27 2.53
N PHE A 191 -12.16 8.94 2.45
CA PHE A 191 -11.11 8.10 1.88
C PHE A 191 -11.67 6.81 1.32
N GLY A 192 -10.88 6.17 0.46
CA GLY A 192 -11.22 4.87 -0.08
C GLY A 192 -12.22 4.97 -1.23
N ASN A 193 -12.54 3.80 -1.78
CA ASN A 193 -13.47 3.61 -2.87
C ASN A 193 -14.41 2.44 -2.46
N PRO A 194 -15.73 2.68 -2.40
CA PRO A 194 -16.70 1.65 -2.04
C PRO A 194 -17.03 0.69 -3.19
N GLU A 195 -16.69 1.07 -4.43
CA GLU A 195 -16.99 0.26 -5.60
C GLU A 195 -16.26 -1.09 -5.54
N PRO A 196 -16.84 -2.16 -6.12
CA PRO A 196 -16.11 -3.41 -6.25
C PRO A 196 -14.87 -3.18 -7.15
N PRO A 197 -13.70 -3.73 -6.78
CA PRO A 197 -12.54 -3.66 -7.66
C PRO A 197 -12.83 -4.38 -8.99
N PRO A 198 -12.21 -3.94 -10.09
CA PRO A 198 -12.36 -4.59 -11.37
C PRO A 198 -11.98 -6.07 -11.25
N LYS A 199 -12.82 -6.95 -11.79
CA LYS A 199 -12.48 -8.38 -11.92
C LYS A 199 -11.33 -8.50 -12.91
N ARG A 200 -10.10 -8.40 -12.41
CA ARG A 200 -8.89 -8.68 -13.16
C ARG A 200 -8.54 -10.13 -12.88
N ASP A 201 -8.61 -10.96 -13.91
CA ASP A 201 -7.89 -12.23 -13.87
C ASP A 201 -6.41 -11.87 -13.75
N LEU A 202 -5.79 -12.17 -12.62
CA LEU A 202 -4.34 -12.03 -12.46
C LEU A 202 -3.65 -13.13 -13.29
N VAL A 203 -3.64 -12.98 -14.61
CA VAL A 203 -3.05 -13.91 -15.58
C VAL A 203 -1.81 -13.28 -16.21
N ALA A 204 -0.64 -13.89 -15.95
CA ALA A 204 0.70 -13.59 -16.50
C ALA A 204 1.19 -12.14 -16.22
N ILE A 205 2.48 -11.81 -16.12
CA ILE A 205 3.74 -12.40 -16.58
C ILE A 205 4.52 -12.98 -15.39
#